data_AF-A0A2X3CGX4-F1
#
_entry.id   AF-A0A2X3CGX4-F1
#
_cell.length_a   1.000
_cell.length_b   1.000
_cell.length_c   1.000
_cell.angle_alpha   90.00
_cell.angle_beta   90.00
_cell.angle_gamma   90.00
#
_symmetry.space_group_name_H-M   'P 1'
#
loop_
_entity.id
_entity.type
_entity.pdbx_description
1 polymer ?
#
loop_
_entity_poly.entity_id
_entity_poly.type
_entity_poly.pdbx_seq_one_letter_code
_entity_poly.pdbx_strand_id
1 'polypeptide(L)'
;MKQQYTQLLPDYPRFEIAESFFNSVYCRLFDHRSLTPERLFIFQLAARSDPFVPSRDAGERFFPERGWSHLLGKVLSDLPLRLPWQNKARDIGYIIASLQEALGEELLATCHLQVANELFYRNKAAWLVGKLVMPMATLPFLLPIHRSEEGELFVDTCLTTHAEASIVFGFARSYFMVYAPLPGALVEWLREILPGKTTAELYMAIGCQKHAKTESYREYLHYITRCDEQFIEAPGIRGDGDAGVYPAGL
;
A
#
# COMPACT_ATOMS: atom_id res chain seq x y z
N MET A 1 32.38 -5.77 -7.75
CA MET A 1 31.19 -6.12 -6.94
C MET A 1 29.90 -5.46 -7.43
N LYS A 2 29.73 -4.12 -7.41
CA LYS A 2 28.48 -3.48 -7.89
C LYS A 2 28.09 -3.91 -9.32
N GLN A 3 29.02 -3.86 -10.28
CA GLN A 3 28.77 -4.28 -11.67
C GLN A 3 28.33 -5.75 -11.79
N GLN A 4 28.93 -6.66 -11.01
CA GLN A 4 28.53 -8.07 -10.99
C GLN A 4 27.15 -8.24 -10.37
N TYR A 5 26.83 -7.49 -9.31
CA TYR A 5 25.49 -7.49 -8.71
C TYR A 5 24.45 -6.97 -9.70
N THR A 6 24.76 -5.89 -10.42
CA THR A 6 23.90 -5.33 -11.48
C THR A 6 23.60 -6.33 -12.59
N GLN A 7 24.57 -7.19 -12.97
CA GLN A 7 24.35 -8.23 -13.98
C GLN A 7 23.38 -9.33 -13.52
N LEU A 8 23.18 -9.51 -12.21
CA LEU A 8 22.29 -10.52 -11.63
C LEU A 8 20.87 -9.99 -11.35
N LEU A 9 20.66 -8.67 -11.41
CA LEU A 9 19.37 -8.03 -11.16
C LEU A 9 18.28 -8.29 -12.23
N PRO A 10 18.58 -8.41 -13.54
CA PRO A 10 17.55 -8.52 -14.57
C PRO A 10 16.62 -9.73 -14.42
N ASP A 11 17.15 -10.85 -13.90
CA ASP A 11 16.40 -12.09 -13.70
C ASP A 11 15.76 -12.17 -12.30
N TYR A 12 16.01 -11.18 -11.42
CA TYR A 12 15.53 -11.21 -10.05
C TYR A 12 14.22 -10.42 -9.90
N PRO A 13 13.11 -11.07 -9.53
CA PRO A 13 11.79 -10.44 -9.57
C PRO A 13 11.56 -9.38 -8.48
N ARG A 14 12.44 -9.30 -7.47
CA ARG A 14 12.43 -8.26 -6.42
C ARG A 14 13.70 -7.40 -6.49
N PHE A 15 14.10 -7.01 -7.69
CA PHE A 15 15.33 -6.25 -7.93
C PHE A 15 15.37 -4.93 -7.14
N GLU A 16 14.23 -4.26 -6.99
CA GLU A 16 14.09 -2.98 -6.25
C GLU A 16 14.57 -3.08 -4.79
N ILE A 17 14.16 -4.15 -4.08
CA ILE A 17 14.55 -4.39 -2.69
C ILE A 17 15.99 -4.91 -2.63
N ALA A 18 16.42 -5.67 -3.64
CA ALA A 18 17.79 -6.15 -3.75
C ALA A 18 18.79 -5.00 -3.87
N GLU A 19 18.46 -3.93 -4.59
CA GLU A 19 19.25 -2.70 -4.64
C GLU A 19 19.35 -2.04 -3.26
N SER A 20 18.24 -1.88 -2.54
CA SER A 20 18.24 -1.32 -1.18
C SER A 20 19.00 -2.18 -0.17
N PHE A 21 18.97 -3.51 -0.34
CA PHE A 21 19.76 -4.42 0.47
C PHE A 21 21.26 -4.20 0.22
N PHE A 22 21.68 -4.10 -1.04
CA PHE A 22 23.06 -3.77 -1.39
C PHE A 22 23.49 -2.44 -0.77
N ASN A 23 22.65 -1.39 -0.87
CA ASN A 23 22.91 -0.09 -0.27
C ASN A 23 23.10 -0.20 1.25
N SER A 24 22.27 -1.01 1.93
CA SER A 24 22.38 -1.24 3.37
C SER A 24 23.70 -1.93 3.76
N VAL A 25 24.13 -2.93 2.97
CA VAL A 25 25.39 -3.64 3.20
C VAL A 25 26.58 -2.70 2.98
N TYR A 26 26.59 -1.94 1.87
CA TYR A 26 27.63 -0.96 1.59
C TYR A 26 27.74 0.08 2.70
N CYS A 27 26.61 0.66 3.10
CA CYS A 27 26.53 1.63 4.19
C CYS A 27 27.13 1.10 5.50
N ARG A 28 26.89 -0.18 5.84
CA ARG A 28 27.44 -0.81 7.05
C ARG A 28 28.94 -1.07 6.95
N LEU A 29 29.45 -1.39 5.77
CA LEU A 29 30.88 -1.62 5.55
C LEU A 29 31.70 -0.33 5.57
N PHE A 30 31.11 0.78 5.13
CA PHE A 30 31.78 2.07 4.98
C PHE A 30 31.32 3.13 6.02
N ASP A 31 30.69 2.70 7.11
CA ASP A 31 30.25 3.55 8.24
C ASP A 31 29.45 4.79 7.79
N HIS A 32 28.58 4.61 6.80
CA HIS A 32 27.78 5.67 6.16
C HIS A 32 28.59 6.82 5.51
N ARG A 33 29.88 6.62 5.21
CA ARG A 33 30.74 7.61 4.55
C ARG A 33 30.89 7.31 3.05
N SER A 34 31.17 8.36 2.26
CA SER A 34 31.43 8.28 0.82
C SER A 34 30.31 7.63 0.00
N LEU A 35 29.08 8.12 0.20
CA LEU A 35 27.89 7.70 -0.54
C LEU A 35 27.85 8.42 -1.90
N THR A 36 28.44 7.83 -2.94
CA THR A 36 28.39 8.39 -4.31
C THR A 36 27.49 7.55 -5.23
N PRO A 37 26.81 8.16 -6.24
CA PRO A 37 25.97 7.44 -7.20
C PRO A 37 26.71 6.32 -7.95
N GLU A 38 28.03 6.46 -8.12
CA GLU A 38 28.88 5.44 -8.74
C GLU A 38 28.97 4.18 -7.89
N ARG A 39 28.97 4.31 -6.55
CA ARG A 39 29.22 3.22 -5.60
C ARG A 39 27.94 2.57 -5.05
N LEU A 40 26.81 3.29 -5.10
CA LEU A 40 25.52 2.87 -4.58
C LEU A 40 24.43 2.86 -5.65
N PHE A 41 23.32 2.18 -5.40
CA PHE A 41 22.11 2.27 -6.22
C PHE A 41 21.24 3.44 -5.71
N ILE A 42 21.75 4.66 -5.88
CA ILE A 42 21.04 5.88 -5.48
C ILE A 42 19.86 6.13 -6.42
N PHE A 43 20.11 6.03 -7.73
CA PHE A 43 19.07 6.03 -8.75
C PHE A 43 18.80 4.58 -9.14
N GLN A 44 17.51 4.24 -9.31
CA GLN A 44 17.11 2.98 -9.92
C GLN A 44 17.82 2.89 -11.27
N LEU A 45 18.47 1.76 -11.56
CA LEU A 45 19.02 1.54 -12.89
C LEU A 45 17.85 1.57 -13.88
N ALA A 46 17.69 2.70 -14.56
CA ALA A 46 16.66 2.90 -15.55
C ALA A 46 16.90 1.96 -16.73
N ALA A 47 16.32 0.77 -16.66
CA ALA A 47 16.14 -0.13 -17.78
C ALA A 47 15.14 -1.24 -17.41
N ARG A 48 13.88 -0.86 -17.16
CA ARG A 48 12.76 -1.54 -17.83
C ARG A 48 11.63 -0.55 -18.04
N SER A 49 11.51 -0.16 -19.30
CA SER A 49 10.32 0.39 -19.95
C SER A 49 9.31 -0.71 -20.31
N ASP A 50 9.52 -1.95 -19.85
CA ASP A 50 8.45 -2.92 -19.86
C ASP A 50 7.50 -2.54 -18.74
N PRO A 51 6.20 -2.32 -19.02
CA PRO A 51 5.22 -2.30 -17.96
C PRO A 51 5.45 -3.57 -17.16
N PHE A 52 5.71 -3.41 -15.86
CA PHE A 52 5.74 -4.48 -14.88
C PHE A 52 4.67 -5.47 -15.31
N VAL A 53 5.04 -6.62 -15.92
CA VAL A 53 4.04 -7.56 -16.42
C VAL A 53 3.24 -7.88 -15.18
N PRO A 54 1.98 -7.41 -15.07
CA PRO A 54 1.27 -7.51 -13.82
C PRO A 54 1.18 -9.01 -13.59
N SER A 55 1.97 -9.50 -12.64
CA SER A 55 1.94 -10.90 -12.28
C SER A 55 0.50 -11.14 -11.90
N ARG A 56 -0.20 -11.91 -12.73
CA ARG A 56 -1.63 -12.24 -12.66
C ARG A 56 -2.24 -11.82 -11.32
N ASP A 57 -2.98 -10.71 -11.38
CA ASP A 57 -4.01 -10.30 -10.44
C ASP A 57 -3.57 -10.32 -8.97
N ALA A 58 -2.88 -9.26 -8.52
CA ALA A 58 -2.71 -8.96 -7.09
C ALA A 58 -4.07 -8.90 -6.33
N GLY A 59 -5.18 -8.81 -7.06
CA GLY A 59 -6.51 -9.11 -6.54
C GLY A 59 -7.43 -9.81 -7.53
N GLU A 60 -8.20 -10.77 -7.04
CA GLU A 60 -9.24 -11.52 -7.74
C GLU A 60 -10.46 -10.62 -8.03
N ARG A 61 -11.06 -10.81 -9.21
CA ARG A 61 -12.24 -10.05 -9.67
C ARG A 61 -13.52 -10.82 -9.38
N PHE A 62 -14.50 -10.12 -8.82
CA PHE A 62 -15.81 -10.64 -8.48
C PHE A 62 -16.89 -9.77 -9.15
N PHE A 63 -17.77 -10.41 -9.91
CA PHE A 63 -18.87 -9.76 -10.63
C PHE A 63 -20.22 -10.09 -9.98
N PRO A 64 -21.10 -9.10 -9.75
CA PRO A 64 -22.37 -9.31 -9.04
C PRO A 64 -23.46 -9.94 -9.92
N GLU A 65 -23.16 -11.02 -10.67
CA GLU A 65 -24.12 -11.68 -11.58
C GLU A 65 -25.36 -12.25 -10.86
N ARG A 66 -25.18 -12.69 -9.61
CA ARG A 66 -26.25 -13.22 -8.73
C ARG A 66 -26.63 -12.24 -7.62
N GLY A 67 -26.24 -10.97 -7.77
CA GLY A 67 -26.43 -9.91 -6.78
C GLY A 67 -25.30 -9.81 -5.74
N TRP A 68 -25.26 -8.65 -5.09
CA TRP A 68 -24.21 -8.28 -4.13
C TRP A 68 -24.16 -9.15 -2.88
N SER A 69 -25.31 -9.61 -2.37
CA SER A 69 -25.37 -10.50 -1.20
C SER A 69 -24.64 -11.82 -1.44
N HIS A 70 -24.80 -12.40 -2.64
CA HIS A 70 -24.12 -13.64 -2.99
C HIS A 70 -22.62 -13.42 -3.21
N LEU A 71 -22.25 -12.32 -3.86
CA LEU A 71 -20.85 -11.93 -4.09
C LEU A 71 -20.10 -11.76 -2.76
N LEU A 72 -20.62 -10.93 -1.86
CA LEU A 72 -20.01 -10.70 -0.54
C LEU A 72 -20.00 -11.97 0.31
N GLY A 73 -21.05 -12.79 0.19
CA GLY A 73 -21.09 -14.13 0.78
C GLY A 73 -19.93 -15.01 0.33
N LYS A 74 -19.63 -15.03 -0.98
CA LYS A 74 -18.47 -15.75 -1.53
C LYS A 74 -17.16 -15.16 -1.04
N VAL A 75 -16.95 -13.84 -1.20
CA VAL A 75 -15.72 -13.15 -0.78
C VAL A 75 -15.38 -13.43 0.68
N LEU A 76 -16.34 -13.30 1.60
CA LEU A 76 -16.12 -13.56 3.03
C LEU A 76 -15.96 -15.05 3.36
N SER A 77 -16.41 -15.97 2.50
CA SER A 77 -16.20 -17.42 2.67
C SER A 77 -14.84 -17.86 2.17
N ASP A 78 -14.31 -17.20 1.14
CA ASP A 78 -13.04 -17.53 0.51
C ASP A 78 -11.83 -17.06 1.35
N LEU A 79 -12.08 -16.26 2.39
CA LEU A 79 -11.04 -15.81 3.30
C LEU A 79 -10.40 -16.98 4.07
N PRO A 80 -9.06 -16.98 4.25
CA PRO A 80 -8.34 -18.05 4.93
C PRO A 80 -8.53 -18.07 6.46
N LEU A 81 -9.55 -17.37 6.98
CA LEU A 81 -9.83 -17.26 8.41
C LEU A 81 -10.60 -18.49 8.89
N ARG A 82 -10.07 -19.19 9.91
CA ARG A 82 -10.62 -20.44 10.44
C ARG A 82 -11.63 -20.26 11.58
N LEU A 83 -12.03 -19.03 11.86
CA LEU A 83 -12.93 -18.70 12.97
C LEU A 83 -14.39 -18.58 12.47
N PRO A 84 -15.38 -18.90 13.30
CA PRO A 84 -16.79 -18.72 12.94
C PRO A 84 -17.13 -17.23 12.84
N TRP A 85 -18.09 -16.91 11.97
CA TRP A 85 -18.68 -15.58 11.88
C TRP A 85 -19.81 -15.44 12.89
N GLN A 86 -19.87 -14.32 13.60
CA GLN A 86 -20.96 -14.03 14.54
C GLN A 86 -22.30 -13.97 13.80
N ASN A 87 -22.40 -13.11 12.78
CA ASN A 87 -23.57 -13.03 11.92
C ASN A 87 -23.19 -12.51 10.53
N LYS A 88 -22.79 -13.43 9.67
CA LYS A 88 -22.37 -13.11 8.31
C LYS A 88 -23.47 -12.42 7.48
N ALA A 89 -24.73 -12.83 7.63
CA ALA A 89 -25.83 -12.25 6.86
C ALA A 89 -26.10 -10.79 7.26
N ARG A 90 -26.05 -10.49 8.56
CA ARG A 90 -26.16 -9.12 9.09
C ARG A 90 -25.06 -8.23 8.53
N ASP A 91 -23.81 -8.68 8.62
CA ASP A 91 -22.66 -7.88 8.19
C ASP A 91 -22.68 -7.63 6.67
N ILE A 92 -23.09 -8.62 5.87
CA ILE A 92 -23.35 -8.43 4.43
C ILE A 92 -24.44 -7.38 4.19
N GLY A 93 -25.52 -7.42 4.97
CA GLY A 93 -26.59 -6.41 4.89
C GLY A 93 -26.08 -4.99 5.16
N TYR A 94 -25.22 -4.81 6.16
CA TYR A 94 -24.63 -3.51 6.47
C TYR A 94 -23.68 -3.02 5.38
N ILE A 95 -22.87 -3.90 4.80
CA ILE A 95 -21.99 -3.54 3.68
C ILE A 95 -22.82 -3.09 2.47
N ILE A 96 -23.89 -3.82 2.13
CA ILE A 96 -24.76 -3.45 1.00
C ILE A 96 -25.46 -2.12 1.26
N ALA A 97 -25.98 -1.90 2.46
CA ALA A 97 -26.61 -0.64 2.81
C ALA A 97 -25.62 0.54 2.69
N SER A 98 -24.39 0.38 3.18
CA SER A 98 -23.33 1.38 3.04
C SER A 98 -22.94 1.64 1.58
N LEU A 99 -22.85 0.59 0.76
CA LEU A 99 -22.59 0.73 -0.68
C LEU A 99 -23.74 1.45 -1.40
N GLN A 100 -24.99 1.12 -1.08
CA GLN A 100 -26.18 1.75 -1.65
C GLN A 100 -26.27 3.23 -1.25
N GLU A 101 -25.93 3.57 -0.01
CA GLU A 101 -25.90 4.96 0.47
C GLU A 101 -24.79 5.76 -0.23
N ALA A 102 -23.63 5.16 -0.45
CA ALA A 102 -22.49 5.84 -1.07
C ALA A 102 -22.63 6.06 -2.58
N LEU A 103 -23.26 5.11 -3.31
CA LEU A 103 -23.25 5.07 -4.78
C LEU A 103 -24.63 5.16 -5.42
N GLY A 104 -25.69 4.82 -4.69
CA GLY A 104 -27.01 4.56 -5.26
C GLY A 104 -27.13 3.18 -5.90
N GLU A 105 -28.37 2.71 -6.04
CA GLU A 105 -28.68 1.35 -6.50
C GLU A 105 -28.33 1.12 -7.98
N GLU A 106 -28.58 2.10 -8.85
CA GLU A 106 -28.31 2.00 -10.29
C GLU A 106 -26.80 1.88 -10.59
N LEU A 107 -25.99 2.73 -9.95
CA LEU A 107 -24.53 2.70 -10.15
C LEU A 107 -23.94 1.41 -9.58
N LEU A 108 -24.39 0.99 -8.40
CA LEU A 108 -23.94 -0.22 -7.74
C LEU A 108 -24.17 -1.49 -8.59
N ALA A 109 -25.24 -1.53 -9.40
CA ALA A 109 -25.50 -2.65 -10.30
C ALA A 109 -24.48 -2.77 -11.45
N THR A 110 -23.81 -1.67 -11.83
CA THR A 110 -22.78 -1.64 -12.88
C THR A 110 -21.36 -1.85 -12.36
N CYS A 111 -21.19 -1.83 -11.03
CA CYS A 111 -19.90 -1.98 -10.39
C CYS A 111 -19.47 -3.45 -10.28
N HIS A 112 -18.17 -3.68 -10.20
CA HIS A 112 -17.61 -4.97 -9.81
C HIS A 112 -16.52 -4.77 -8.75
N LEU A 113 -16.19 -5.85 -8.04
CA LEU A 113 -15.22 -5.80 -6.96
C LEU A 113 -13.92 -6.48 -7.40
N GLN A 114 -12.78 -5.90 -7.06
CA GLN A 114 -11.48 -6.55 -7.15
C GLN A 114 -10.86 -6.61 -5.75
N VAL A 115 -10.69 -7.79 -5.18
CA VAL A 115 -10.22 -7.97 -3.80
C VAL A 115 -8.79 -8.48 -3.80
N ALA A 116 -7.91 -7.88 -2.99
CA ALA A 116 -6.55 -8.37 -2.82
C ALA A 116 -6.56 -9.84 -2.35
N ASN A 117 -5.66 -10.65 -2.90
CA ASN A 117 -5.61 -12.08 -2.57
C ASN A 117 -5.22 -12.33 -1.10
N GLU A 118 -4.55 -11.36 -0.48
CA GLU A 118 -3.99 -11.45 0.87
C GLU A 118 -4.63 -10.41 1.79
N LEU A 119 -4.86 -10.81 3.05
CA LEU A 119 -5.34 -9.91 4.09
C LEU A 119 -4.22 -9.05 4.66
N PHE A 120 -4.56 -7.83 5.03
CA PHE A 120 -3.66 -6.86 5.62
C PHE A 120 -3.86 -6.85 7.14
N TYR A 121 -2.93 -7.41 7.89
CA TYR A 121 -3.06 -7.54 9.34
C TYR A 121 -2.46 -6.33 10.05
N ARG A 122 -3.21 -5.76 11.00
CA ARG A 122 -2.72 -4.71 11.88
C ARG A 122 -3.42 -4.74 13.23
N ASN A 123 -2.64 -4.83 14.29
CA ASN A 123 -3.13 -4.92 15.67
C ASN A 123 -4.14 -6.06 15.84
N LYS A 124 -5.41 -5.73 16.15
CA LYS A 124 -6.50 -6.69 16.39
C LYS A 124 -7.41 -6.89 15.16
N ALA A 125 -7.06 -6.32 14.01
CA ALA A 125 -7.89 -6.32 12.81
C ALA A 125 -7.17 -6.99 11.64
N ALA A 126 -7.93 -7.78 10.88
CA ALA A 126 -7.55 -8.25 9.56
C ALA A 126 -8.31 -7.43 8.51
N TRP A 127 -7.61 -6.72 7.65
CA TRP A 127 -8.21 -5.85 6.66
C TRP A 127 -8.32 -6.58 5.33
N LEU A 128 -9.55 -6.68 4.83
CA LEU A 128 -9.80 -6.99 3.43
C LEU A 128 -9.67 -5.69 2.66
N VAL A 129 -8.73 -5.67 1.71
CA VAL A 129 -8.45 -4.52 0.87
C VAL A 129 -8.91 -4.85 -0.53
N GLY A 130 -9.78 -4.03 -1.09
CA GLY A 130 -10.30 -4.20 -2.43
C GLY A 130 -10.48 -2.86 -3.14
N LYS A 131 -10.90 -2.98 -4.39
CA LYS A 131 -11.27 -1.91 -5.28
C LYS A 131 -12.69 -2.12 -5.72
N LEU A 132 -13.50 -1.09 -5.60
CA LEU A 132 -14.78 -1.02 -6.26
C LEU A 132 -14.59 -0.34 -7.61
N VAL A 133 -14.65 -1.14 -8.67
CA VAL A 133 -14.41 -0.68 -10.03
C VAL A 133 -15.75 -0.37 -10.67
N MET A 134 -15.93 0.87 -11.08
CA MET A 134 -17.10 1.36 -11.80
C MET A 134 -16.68 1.91 -13.18
N PRO A 135 -17.62 2.14 -14.11
CA PRO A 135 -17.28 2.57 -15.47
C PRO A 135 -16.45 3.87 -15.54
N MET A 136 -16.63 4.78 -14.58
CA MET A 136 -16.01 6.11 -14.59
C MET A 136 -14.85 6.28 -13.61
N ALA A 137 -14.71 5.41 -12.61
CA ALA A 137 -13.76 5.58 -11.52
C ALA A 137 -13.44 4.25 -10.82
N THR A 138 -12.42 4.26 -9.96
CA THR A 138 -12.13 3.15 -9.06
C THR A 138 -12.07 3.71 -7.66
N LEU A 139 -12.92 3.20 -6.77
CA LEU A 139 -12.94 3.58 -5.37
C LEU A 139 -12.28 2.49 -4.51
N PRO A 140 -11.70 2.86 -3.36
CA PRO A 140 -11.29 1.87 -2.37
C PRO A 140 -12.49 1.10 -1.85
N PHE A 141 -12.27 -0.14 -1.44
CA PHE A 141 -13.24 -0.95 -0.71
C PHE A 141 -12.50 -1.66 0.42
N LEU A 142 -12.59 -1.11 1.64
CA LEU A 142 -11.85 -1.62 2.79
C LEU A 142 -12.81 -2.14 3.85
N LEU A 143 -12.62 -3.40 4.24
CA LEU A 143 -13.39 -4.03 5.32
C LEU A 143 -12.45 -4.45 6.45
N PRO A 144 -12.43 -3.74 7.59
CA PRO A 144 -11.80 -4.21 8.80
C PRO A 144 -12.60 -5.36 9.41
N ILE A 145 -11.99 -6.53 9.48
CA ILE A 145 -12.52 -7.73 10.13
C ILE A 145 -11.94 -7.77 11.54
N HIS A 146 -12.84 -7.73 12.52
CA HIS A 146 -12.51 -7.77 13.93
C HIS A 146 -12.95 -9.11 14.53
N ARG A 147 -12.39 -9.39 15.72
CA ARG A 147 -12.73 -10.55 16.53
C ARG A 147 -13.47 -10.08 17.79
N SER A 148 -14.63 -10.65 18.05
CA SER A 148 -15.41 -10.41 19.27
C SER A 148 -14.71 -11.01 20.50
N GLU A 149 -15.15 -10.64 21.70
CA GLU A 149 -14.64 -11.23 22.95
C GLU A 149 -14.89 -12.75 23.02
N GLU A 150 -15.99 -13.21 22.42
CA GLU A 150 -16.36 -14.63 22.30
C GLU A 150 -15.55 -15.37 21.22
N GLY A 151 -14.75 -14.65 20.43
CA GLY A 151 -13.85 -15.21 19.44
C GLY A 151 -14.45 -15.38 18.04
N GLU A 152 -15.57 -14.74 17.79
CA GLU A 152 -16.27 -14.74 16.50
C GLU A 152 -15.80 -13.58 15.61
N LEU A 153 -15.87 -13.77 14.29
CA LEU A 153 -15.54 -12.75 13.32
C LEU A 153 -16.75 -11.87 13.01
N PHE A 154 -16.49 -10.57 12.87
CA PHE A 154 -17.46 -9.61 12.34
C PHE A 154 -16.77 -8.54 11.51
N VAL A 155 -17.49 -7.97 10.55
CA VAL A 155 -17.03 -6.78 9.81
C VAL A 155 -17.48 -5.54 10.55
N ASP A 156 -16.55 -4.67 10.92
CA ASP A 156 -16.84 -3.47 11.73
C ASP A 156 -17.46 -2.34 10.89
N THR A 157 -16.93 -2.12 9.69
CA THR A 157 -17.40 -1.05 8.79
C THR A 157 -17.03 -1.34 7.33
N CYS A 158 -17.54 -0.53 6.41
CA CYS A 158 -17.17 -0.53 4.99
C CYS A 158 -16.71 0.87 4.59
N LEU A 159 -15.43 1.01 4.23
CA LEU A 159 -14.86 2.29 3.81
C LEU A 159 -14.70 2.33 2.30
N THR A 160 -15.28 3.35 1.66
CA THR A 160 -15.35 3.47 0.20
C THR A 160 -14.72 4.75 -0.34
N THR A 161 -14.20 5.63 0.53
CA THR A 161 -13.61 6.90 0.11
C THR A 161 -12.07 6.87 0.15
N HIS A 162 -11.44 7.61 -0.78
CA HIS A 162 -9.98 7.77 -0.79
C HIS A 162 -9.45 8.46 0.48
N ALA A 163 -10.24 9.34 1.10
CA ALA A 163 -9.85 10.01 2.34
C ALA A 163 -9.72 9.01 3.49
N GLU A 164 -10.73 8.15 3.67
CA GLU A 164 -10.70 7.07 4.67
C GLU A 164 -9.56 6.08 4.39
N ALA A 165 -9.38 5.69 3.13
CA ALA A 165 -8.28 4.81 2.74
C ALA A 165 -6.92 5.45 3.07
N SER A 166 -6.73 6.73 2.77
CA SER A 166 -5.49 7.44 3.08
C SER A 166 -5.19 7.47 4.58
N ILE A 167 -6.21 7.63 5.42
CA ILE A 167 -6.09 7.59 6.89
C ILE A 167 -5.75 6.17 7.36
N VAL A 168 -6.41 5.14 6.81
CA VAL A 168 -6.14 3.74 7.14
C VAL A 168 -4.69 3.37 6.79
N PHE A 169 -4.19 3.82 5.65
CA PHE A 169 -2.80 3.65 5.21
C PHE A 169 -1.88 4.82 5.63
N GLY A 170 -2.28 5.57 6.66
CA GLY A 170 -1.58 6.78 7.11
C GLY A 170 -0.20 6.47 7.71
N PHE A 171 0.76 7.40 7.52
CA PHE A 171 2.13 7.27 8.05
C PHE A 171 2.18 7.24 9.59
N ALA A 172 1.19 7.84 10.26
CA ALA A 172 1.08 7.88 11.72
C ALA A 172 0.63 6.54 12.34
N ARG A 173 0.44 5.49 11.54
CA ARG A 173 0.02 4.16 11.98
C ARG A 173 1.14 3.15 11.78
N SER A 174 1.09 2.07 12.55
CA SER A 174 1.95 0.90 12.33
C SER A 174 1.73 0.32 10.94
N TYR A 175 2.79 -0.24 10.36
CA TYR A 175 2.76 -0.91 9.07
C TYR A 175 1.79 -2.09 9.08
N PHE A 176 1.21 -2.40 7.92
CA PHE A 176 0.47 -3.64 7.73
C PHE A 176 1.44 -4.80 7.59
N MET A 177 1.04 -5.92 8.18
CA MET A 177 1.63 -7.21 7.89
C MET A 177 0.79 -7.87 6.80
N VAL A 178 1.34 -7.93 5.58
CA VAL A 178 0.71 -8.54 4.41
C VAL A 178 1.71 -9.46 3.74
N TYR A 179 1.24 -10.60 3.22
CA TYR A 179 2.09 -11.49 2.44
C TYR A 179 2.22 -10.93 1.01
N ALA A 180 3.42 -10.47 0.65
CA ALA A 180 3.68 -9.86 -0.65
C ALA A 180 4.93 -10.50 -1.30
N PRO A 181 4.76 -11.57 -2.10
CA PRO A 181 5.88 -12.20 -2.83
C PRO A 181 6.60 -11.25 -3.79
N LEU A 182 5.84 -10.30 -4.34
CA LEU A 182 6.27 -9.24 -5.25
C LEU A 182 5.74 -7.89 -4.76
N PRO A 183 6.48 -7.20 -3.86
CA PRO A 183 6.03 -5.94 -3.26
C PRO A 183 5.75 -4.83 -4.28
N GLY A 184 6.55 -4.67 -5.33
CA GLY A 184 6.28 -3.70 -6.40
C GLY A 184 4.93 -3.89 -7.08
N ALA A 185 4.49 -5.14 -7.29
CA ALA A 185 3.16 -5.45 -7.85
C ALA A 185 2.03 -4.94 -6.95
N LEU A 186 2.18 -5.17 -5.64
CA LEU A 186 1.20 -4.75 -4.64
C LEU A 186 1.17 -3.23 -4.51
N VAL A 187 2.34 -2.57 -4.54
CA VAL A 187 2.45 -1.10 -4.49
C VAL A 187 1.74 -0.46 -5.69
N GLU A 188 1.99 -0.95 -6.92
CA GLU A 188 1.29 -0.43 -8.09
C GLU A 188 -0.22 -0.70 -8.03
N TRP A 189 -0.63 -1.86 -7.54
CA TRP A 189 -2.06 -2.15 -7.34
C TRP A 189 -2.69 -1.20 -6.30
N LEU A 190 -1.99 -0.89 -5.20
CA LEU A 190 -2.46 0.04 -4.16
C LEU A 190 -2.50 1.50 -4.64
N ARG A 191 -1.69 1.88 -5.64
CA ARG A 191 -1.60 3.25 -6.17
C ARG A 191 -2.96 3.77 -6.66
N GLU A 192 -3.78 2.91 -7.24
CA GLU A 192 -5.14 3.27 -7.70
C GLU A 192 -6.09 3.65 -6.56
N ILE A 193 -5.96 3.02 -5.39
CA ILE A 193 -6.82 3.33 -4.23
C ILE A 193 -6.25 4.42 -3.33
N LEU A 194 -4.94 4.68 -3.43
CA LEU A 194 -4.21 5.65 -2.62
C LEU A 194 -3.45 6.65 -3.53
N PRO A 195 -4.15 7.43 -4.38
CA PRO A 195 -3.52 8.28 -5.39
C PRO A 195 -2.66 9.41 -4.80
N GLY A 196 -2.94 9.81 -3.56
CA GLY A 196 -2.19 10.87 -2.87
C GLY A 196 -0.92 10.39 -2.16
N LYS A 197 -0.61 9.09 -2.17
CA LYS A 197 0.57 8.55 -1.47
C LYS A 197 1.76 8.39 -2.39
N THR A 198 2.94 8.74 -1.89
CA THR A 198 4.18 8.51 -2.65
C THR A 198 4.55 7.04 -2.69
N THR A 199 5.44 6.66 -3.61
CA THR A 199 5.93 5.28 -3.71
C THR A 199 6.57 4.84 -2.39
N ALA A 200 7.34 5.74 -1.76
CA ALA A 200 7.93 5.47 -0.45
C ALA A 200 6.87 5.18 0.64
N GLU A 201 5.80 5.98 0.70
CA GLU A 201 4.72 5.79 1.66
C GLU A 201 3.97 4.46 1.46
N LEU A 202 3.74 4.05 0.20
CA LEU A 202 3.12 2.77 -0.10
C LEU A 202 3.99 1.59 0.34
N TYR A 203 5.31 1.65 0.10
CA TYR A 203 6.25 0.64 0.61
C TYR A 203 6.32 0.60 2.13
N MET A 204 6.26 1.77 2.80
CA MET A 204 6.14 1.79 4.27
C MET A 204 4.87 1.08 4.71
N ALA A 205 3.73 1.38 4.09
CA ALA A 205 2.45 0.85 4.51
C ALA A 205 2.39 -0.69 4.49
N ILE A 206 3.11 -1.34 3.57
CA ILE A 206 3.23 -2.82 3.48
C ILE A 206 4.41 -3.41 4.26
N GLY A 207 5.10 -2.61 5.09
CA GLY A 207 6.17 -3.08 5.98
C GLY A 207 7.59 -3.07 5.39
N CYS A 208 7.78 -2.56 4.17
CA CYS A 208 9.09 -2.50 3.51
C CYS A 208 9.91 -1.25 3.91
N GLN A 209 10.02 -0.95 5.22
CA GLN A 209 10.59 0.30 5.75
C GLN A 209 11.99 0.64 5.22
N LYS A 210 12.89 -0.35 5.09
CA LYS A 210 14.26 -0.11 4.60
C LYS A 210 14.29 0.30 3.13
N HIS A 211 13.41 -0.29 2.32
CA HIS A 211 13.28 0.07 0.92
C HIS A 211 12.59 1.43 0.79
N ALA A 212 11.55 1.69 1.58
CA ALA A 212 10.92 3.00 1.66
C ALA A 212 11.91 4.12 1.99
N LYS A 213 12.89 3.91 2.89
CA LYS A 213 13.96 4.89 3.13
C LYS A 213 14.78 5.21 1.87
N THR A 214 15.01 4.21 1.01
CA THR A 214 15.71 4.41 -0.26
C THR A 214 14.85 5.24 -1.21
N GLU A 215 13.57 4.92 -1.33
CA GLU A 215 12.61 5.68 -2.15
C GLU A 215 12.40 7.11 -1.63
N SER A 216 12.24 7.33 -0.33
CA SER A 216 12.12 8.68 0.25
C SER A 216 13.37 9.53 -0.05
N TYR A 217 14.56 8.94 -0.01
CA TYR A 217 15.79 9.65 -0.36
C TYR A 217 15.83 10.01 -1.86
N ARG A 218 15.32 9.12 -2.74
CA ARG A 218 15.17 9.39 -4.18
C ARG A 218 14.18 10.54 -4.43
N GLU A 219 13.03 10.50 -3.78
CA GLU A 219 12.01 11.56 -3.84
C GLU A 219 12.58 12.91 -3.38
N TYR A 220 13.31 12.92 -2.27
CA TYR A 220 14.00 14.12 -1.76
C TYR A 220 15.05 14.69 -2.73
N LEU A 221 15.91 13.84 -3.30
CA LEU A 221 16.91 14.27 -4.28
C LEU A 221 16.26 14.89 -5.52
N HIS A 222 15.19 14.27 -6.00
CA HIS A 222 14.42 14.77 -7.13
C HIS A 222 13.84 16.15 -6.86
N TYR A 223 13.26 16.35 -5.68
CA TYR A 223 12.74 17.65 -5.25
C TYR A 223 13.83 18.73 -5.23
N ILE A 224 14.98 18.48 -4.58
CA ILE A 224 16.09 19.45 -4.50
C ILE A 224 16.67 19.81 -5.86
N THR A 225 16.74 18.86 -6.79
CA THR A 225 17.27 19.16 -8.13
C THR A 225 16.34 20.02 -8.98
N ARG A 226 15.07 20.18 -8.58
CA ARG A 226 14.04 20.91 -9.34
C ARG A 226 13.57 22.19 -8.66
N CYS A 227 13.95 22.38 -7.40
CA CYS A 227 13.49 23.48 -6.58
C CYS A 227 14.69 24.34 -6.18
N ASP A 228 14.60 25.66 -6.41
CA ASP A 228 15.63 26.63 -6.02
C ASP A 228 15.43 27.17 -4.58
N GLU A 229 14.56 26.51 -3.79
CA GLU A 229 14.30 26.90 -2.41
C GLU A 229 15.48 26.54 -1.50
N GLN A 230 15.73 27.42 -0.52
CA GLN A 230 16.72 27.17 0.51
C GLN A 230 16.08 26.46 1.70
N PHE A 231 16.88 25.67 2.41
CA PHE A 231 16.49 25.10 3.67
C PHE A 231 16.17 26.20 4.68
N ILE A 232 14.98 26.16 5.25
CA ILE A 232 14.55 27.04 6.33
C ILE A 232 14.30 26.24 7.60
N GLU A 233 14.36 26.92 8.75
CA GLU A 233 13.91 26.32 10.01
C GLU A 233 12.43 25.99 9.90
N ALA A 234 12.04 24.82 10.43
CA ALA A 234 10.65 24.39 10.40
C ALA A 234 9.74 25.46 11.02
N PRO A 235 8.62 25.83 10.37
CA PRO A 235 7.66 26.77 10.95
C PRO A 235 7.06 26.17 12.23
N GLY A 236 7.20 26.88 13.37
CA GLY A 236 6.70 26.42 14.66
C GLY A 236 7.44 27.04 15.85
N ILE A 237 7.14 26.56 17.06
CA ILE A 237 7.88 26.92 18.26
C ILE A 237 9.20 26.13 18.25
N ARG A 238 10.33 26.83 18.35
CA ARG A 238 11.66 26.22 18.41
C ARG A 238 11.73 25.27 19.63
N GLY A 239 11.99 23.99 19.39
CA GLY A 239 12.14 23.01 20.44
C GLY A 239 13.55 23.06 21.05
N ASP A 240 13.64 22.99 22.37
CA ASP A 240 14.93 23.05 23.11
C ASP A 240 15.84 21.82 22.91
N GLY A 241 15.48 20.87 22.04
CA GLY A 241 16.16 19.57 21.92
C GLY A 241 16.51 19.07 20.52
N ASP A 242 15.93 19.59 19.43
CA ASP A 242 16.34 19.24 18.06
C ASP A 242 15.70 20.21 17.05
N ALA A 243 16.55 20.94 16.30
CA ALA A 243 16.10 21.80 15.22
C ALA A 243 16.08 20.99 13.90
N GLY A 244 14.92 20.43 13.57
CA GLY A 244 14.71 19.84 12.24
C GLY A 244 14.67 20.93 11.17
N VAL A 245 15.48 20.78 10.13
CA VAL A 245 15.51 21.68 8.97
C VAL A 245 14.75 21.02 7.82
N TYR A 246 13.79 21.71 7.22
CA TYR A 246 12.95 21.19 6.12
C TYR A 246 12.96 22.16 4.92
N PRO A 247 12.74 21.67 3.69
CA PRO A 247 12.49 22.55 2.55
C PRO A 247 11.15 23.28 2.70
N ALA A 248 11.08 24.51 2.19
CA ALA A 248 10.01 25.47 2.43
C ALA A 248 8.74 25.20 1.60
N GLY A 249 8.07 24.06 1.78
CA GLY A 249 6.83 23.81 1.04
C GLY A 249 6.17 22.44 1.19
N LEU A 250 6.51 21.68 2.24
CA LEU A 250 5.83 20.42 2.60
C LEU A 250 4.63 20.67 3.52
#